data_AF-A0A7K0J394-F1
#
_entry.id   AF-A0A7K0J394-F1
#
_cell.length_a   1.000
_cell.length_b   1.000
_cell.length_c   1.000
_cell.angle_alpha   90.00
_cell.angle_beta   90.00
_cell.angle_gamma   90.00
#
_symmetry.space_group_name_H-M   'P 1'
#
loop_
_entity.id
_entity.type
_entity.pdbx_description
1 polymer ?
#
loop_
_entity_poly.entity_id
_entity_poly.type
_entity_poly.pdbx_seq_one_letter_code
_entity_poly.pdbx_strand_id
1 'polypeptide(L)' 'MARFYDSVNDSELSRVEALLEKEGIGYSLQILAEGTPLKEILVAEEDFAAAELVLRSLTGMVYSKGVKPHP' A
#
# COMPACT_ATOMS: atom_id res chain seq x y z
N MET A 1 -13.35 -1.34 -4.28
CA MET A 1 -11.89 -1.12 -4.21
C MET A 1 -11.62 0.05 -3.29
N ALA A 2 -10.67 -0.07 -2.38
CA ALA A 2 -10.33 0.93 -1.37
C ALA A 2 -8.92 1.48 -1.61
N ARG A 3 -8.72 2.77 -1.27
CA ARG A 3 -7.42 3.44 -1.36
C ARG A 3 -6.48 2.86 -0.32
N PHE A 4 -5.42 2.22 -0.78
CA PHE A 4 -4.48 1.47 0.06
C PHE A 4 -3.16 2.21 0.29
N TYR A 5 -2.56 2.77 -0.75
CA TYR A 5 -1.25 3.42 -0.66
C TYR A 5 -1.16 4.60 -1.61
N ASP A 6 -0.46 5.65 -1.18
CA ASP A 6 -0.14 6.83 -2.00
C ASP A 6 1.36 6.82 -2.26
N SER A 7 1.76 6.62 -3.51
CA SER A 7 3.17 6.56 -3.87
C SER A 7 3.73 7.98 -4.00
N VAL A 8 4.75 8.27 -3.21
CA VAL A 8 5.52 9.51 -3.29
C VAL A 8 6.55 9.51 -4.43
N ASN A 9 6.93 8.34 -4.97
CA ASN A 9 7.80 8.18 -6.13
C ASN A 9 7.61 6.80 -6.82
N ASP A 10 8.08 6.68 -8.07
CA ASP A 10 7.96 5.43 -8.84
C ASP A 10 8.72 4.24 -8.24
N SER A 11 9.84 4.46 -7.53
CA SER A 11 10.62 3.38 -6.91
C SER A 11 9.86 2.71 -5.76
N GLU A 12 9.19 3.50 -4.93
CA GLU A 12 8.31 3.00 -3.87
C GLU A 12 7.06 2.36 -4.43
N LEU A 13 6.48 2.94 -5.49
CA LEU A 13 5.36 2.32 -6.21
C LEU A 13 5.72 0.91 -6.68
N SER A 14 6.80 0.76 -7.45
CA SER A 14 7.22 -0.56 -7.96
C SER A 14 7.52 -1.56 -6.85
N ARG A 15 8.00 -1.10 -5.70
CA ARG A 15 8.24 -1.96 -4.54
C ARG A 15 6.93 -2.47 -3.92
N VAL A 16 5.93 -1.60 -3.80
CA VAL A 16 4.62 -1.98 -3.26
C VAL A 16 3.87 -2.87 -4.24
N GLU A 17 3.91 -2.57 -5.55
CA GLU A 17 3.34 -3.40 -6.61
C GLU A 17 3.89 -4.83 -6.56
N ALA A 18 5.22 -4.98 -6.56
CA ALA A 18 5.87 -6.30 -6.53
C ALA A 18 5.48 -7.14 -5.30
N LEU A 19 5.09 -6.51 -4.20
CA LEU A 19 4.65 -7.20 -2.99
C LEU A 19 3.20 -7.63 -3.04
N LEU A 20 2.33 -6.77 -3.57
CA LEU A 20 0.94 -7.13 -3.82
C LEU A 20 0.90 -8.30 -4.81
N GLU A 21 1.70 -8.26 -5.87
CA GLU A 21 1.86 -9.38 -6.81
C GLU A 21 2.38 -10.65 -6.13
N LYS A 22 3.41 -10.54 -5.29
CA LYS A 22 4.00 -11.68 -4.58
C LYS A 22 2.97 -12.38 -3.69
N GLU A 23 2.10 -11.62 -3.04
CA GLU A 23 1.09 -12.12 -2.12
C GLU A 23 -0.23 -12.49 -2.84
N GLY A 24 -0.29 -12.30 -4.17
CA GLY A 24 -1.46 -12.62 -4.99
C GLY A 24 -2.61 -11.63 -4.83
N ILE A 25 -2.34 -10.42 -4.35
CA ILE A 25 -3.33 -9.37 -4.10
C ILE A 25 -3.55 -8.57 -5.38
N GLY A 26 -4.80 -8.52 -5.85
CA GLY A 26 -5.19 -7.69 -6.98
C GLY A 26 -5.16 -6.21 -6.64
N TYR A 27 -4.52 -5.40 -7.49
CA TYR A 27 -4.42 -3.95 -7.30
C TYR A 27 -4.70 -3.18 -8.60
N SER A 28 -5.08 -1.91 -8.44
CA SER A 28 -5.32 -0.93 -9.49
C SER A 28 -4.56 0.35 -9.20
N LEU A 29 -4.05 1.00 -10.23
CA LEU A 29 -3.38 2.30 -10.11
C LEU A 29 -4.33 3.43 -10.51
N GLN A 30 -4.38 4.48 -9.69
CA GLN A 30 -5.08 5.71 -9.98
C GLN A 30 -4.10 6.88 -10.00
N ILE A 31 -4.05 7.61 -11.11
CA ILE A 31 -3.23 8.79 -11.25
C ILE A 31 -4.01 9.96 -10.65
N LEU A 32 -3.47 10.57 -9.60
CA LEU A 32 -4.16 11.63 -8.85
C LEU A 32 -4.19 12.97 -9.57
N ALA A 33 -3.12 13.30 -10.29
CA ALA A 33 -3.04 14.51 -11.08
C ALA A 33 -2.19 14.28 -12.33
N GLU A 34 -2.67 14.79 -13.46
CA GLU A 34 -1.96 14.70 -14.72
C GLU A 34 -0.63 15.48 -14.62
N GLY A 35 0.50 14.79 -14.83
CA GLY A 35 1.83 15.37 -14.72
C GLY A 35 2.49 15.31 -13.34
N THR A 36 1.87 14.64 -12.34
CA THR A 36 2.53 14.37 -11.05
C THR A 36 2.98 12.92 -10.95
N PRO A 37 4.08 12.62 -10.23
CA PRO A 37 4.50 11.26 -9.93
C PRO A 37 3.63 10.58 -8.86
N LEU A 38 2.59 11.27 -8.36
CA LEU A 38 1.73 10.78 -7.30
C LEU A 38 0.66 9.86 -7.87
N LYS A 39 0.77 8.58 -7.53
CA LYS A 39 -0.15 7.52 -7.94
C LYS A 39 -0.69 6.85 -6.68
N GLU A 40 -1.98 6.55 -6.71
CA GLU A 40 -2.64 5.78 -5.67
C GLU A 40 -2.74 4.32 -6.09
N ILE A 41 -2.44 3.43 -5.15
CA ILE A 41 -2.75 2.01 -5.28
C ILE A 41 -4.09 1.78 -4.59
N LEU A 42 -5.02 1.22 -5.34
CA LEU A 42 -6.29 0.71 -4.83
C LEU A 42 -6.26 -0.82 -4.83
N VAL A 43 -6.79 -1.41 -3.78
CA VAL A 43 -6.94 -2.87 -3.63
C VAL A 43 -8.41 -3.22 -3.44
N ALA A 44 -8.76 -4.50 -3.59
CA ALA A 44 -10.09 -4.95 -3.20
C ALA A 44 -10.30 -4.74 -1.69
N GLU A 45 -11.53 -4.41 -1.27
CA GLU A 45 -11.81 -4.18 0.16
C GLU A 45 -11.60 -5.45 0.99
N GLU A 46 -11.86 -6.61 0.40
CA GLU A 46 -11.59 -7.93 1.00
C GLU A 46 -10.09 -8.19 1.22
N ASP A 47 -9.23 -7.68 0.32
CA ASP A 47 -7.78 -7.83 0.40
C ASP A 47 -7.08 -6.70 1.15
N PHE A 48 -7.82 -5.66 1.55
CA PHE A 48 -7.27 -4.46 2.18
C PHE A 48 -6.46 -4.79 3.44
N ALA A 49 -7.01 -5.65 4.30
CA ALA A 49 -6.34 -6.06 5.54
C ALA A 49 -5.06 -6.87 5.27
N ALA A 50 -5.06 -7.71 4.22
CA ALA A 50 -3.88 -8.46 3.81
C ALA A 50 -2.81 -7.52 3.26
N ALA A 51 -3.19 -6.59 2.38
CA ALA A 51 -2.31 -5.58 1.82
C ALA A 51 -1.66 -4.71 2.91
N GLU A 52 -2.42 -4.28 3.92
CA GLU A 52 -1.89 -3.54 5.07
C GLU A 52 -0.86 -4.34 5.86
N LEU A 53 -1.09 -5.64 6.05
CA LEU A 53 -0.17 -6.51 6.76
C LEU A 53 1.15 -6.66 6.02
N VAL A 54 1.11 -6.79 4.69
CA VAL A 54 2.28 -6.88 3.82
C VAL A 54 3.10 -5.58 3.84
N LEU A 55 2.42 -4.43 3.78
CA LEU A 55 3.07 -3.12 3.89
C LEU A 55 3.70 -2.88 5.27
N ARG A 56 3.04 -3.37 6.33
CA ARG A 56 3.59 -3.36 7.69
C ARG A 56 4.81 -4.25 7.83
N SER A 57 4.84 -5.41 7.18
CA SER A 57 6.03 -6.28 7.15
C SER A 57 7.22 -5.64 6.44
N LEU A 58 6.97 -4.76 5.46
CA LEU A 58 7.99 -3.94 4.80
C LEU A 58 8.60 -2.88 5.72
N THR A 59 7.73 -2.18 6.45
CA THR A 59 8.08 -1.08 7.36
C THR A 59 8.49 -1.57 8.75
N GLY A 60 8.36 -2.88 8.99
CA GLY A 60 8.66 -3.60 10.23
C GLY A 60 10.13 -3.67 10.65
N MET A 61 11.05 -3.01 9.94
CA MET A 61 12.37 -2.68 10.50
C MET A 61 12.39 -1.37 11.30
N VAL A 62 11.28 -0.59 11.35
CA VAL A 62 11.28 0.70 12.07
C VAL A 62 9.96 1.07 12.78
N TYR A 63 9.15 0.16 13.35
CA TYR A 63 8.09 0.59 14.29
C TYR A 63 7.89 -0.33 15.50
N SER A 64 8.93 -0.40 16.34
CA SER A 64 8.75 -0.66 17.77
C SER A 64 8.23 0.61 18.45
N LYS A 65 6.92 0.89 18.40
CA LYS A 65 6.20 1.54 19.53
C LYS A 65 4.69 1.67 19.27
N GLY A 66 3.96 0.88 20.06
CA GLY A 66 2.66 1.18 20.68
C GLY A 66 1.70 2.10 19.95
N VAL A 67 0.69 1.51 19.30
CA VAL A 67 -0.60 2.17 19.11
C VAL A 67 -1.65 1.26 19.75
N LYS A 68 -2.25 1.71 20.85
CA LYS A 68 -3.36 1.03 21.52
C LYS A 68 -4.58 1.07 20.60
N PRO A 69 -5.33 -0.03 20.44
CA PRO A 69 -6.67 0.06 19.87
C PRO A 69 -7.51 0.93 20.81
N HIS A 70 -8.16 1.96 20.27
CA HIS A 70 -9.15 2.75 21.01
C HIS A 70 -10.56 2.18 20.77
N PRO A 71 -11.48 2.41 21.73
CA PRO A 71 -12.44 1.45 22.26
C PRO A 71 -13.57 1.03 21.34
#